data_AF-A0A0K9GUW5-F1
#
_entry.id   AF-A0A0K9GUW5-F1
#
_cell.length_a   1.000
_cell.length_b   1.000
_cell.length_c   1.000
_cell.angle_alpha   90.00
_cell.angle_beta   90.00
_cell.angle_gamma   90.00
#
_symmetry.space_group_name_H-M   'P 1'
#
loop_
_entity.id
_entity.type
_entity.pdbx_description
1 polymer ?
#
loop_
_entity_poly.entity_id
_entity_poly.type
_entity_poly.pdbx_seq_one_letter_code
_entity_poly.pdbx_strand_id
1 'polypeptide(L)'
;MKIKVGFYIGMVVVLIAGGSLLATKGKDAVSQAESRKQGVLEVEQTTILYQDSPGAIVKVNAVVGDSVKQGDVLLQVISAEGGEVDVFAPDDGLINRITVKPGDQLLQGMPVVILQKNTYYTDLYIQESEIQKLKVNQKNVAVHFPYLENTTQVNGVISSIATAPQFANLRMSREKGQTDLSMFLVRISMDSNADLLPGMTAEVRLDELTD
;
A
#
# COMPACT_ATOMS: atom_id res chain seq x y z
N MET A 1 -35.35 -56.08 -17.03
CA MET A 1 -34.24 -55.81 -16.09
C MET A 1 -33.12 -54.94 -16.67
N LYS A 2 -32.78 -55.06 -17.97
CA LYS A 2 -31.67 -54.30 -18.62
C LYS A 2 -31.85 -52.77 -18.70
N ILE A 3 -33.08 -52.26 -18.80
CA ILE A 3 -33.37 -50.81 -18.90
C ILE A 3 -33.03 -50.08 -17.58
N LYS A 4 -33.27 -50.71 -16.43
CA LYS A 4 -32.93 -50.12 -15.12
C LYS A 4 -31.42 -49.97 -14.94
N VAL A 5 -30.63 -50.94 -15.43
CA VAL A 5 -29.16 -50.92 -15.34
C VAL A 5 -28.56 -49.76 -16.15
N GLY A 6 -29.07 -49.49 -17.35
CA GLY A 6 -28.63 -48.35 -18.16
C GLY A 6 -28.91 -47.00 -17.50
N PHE A 7 -30.03 -46.87 -16.79
CA PHE A 7 -30.38 -45.66 -16.05
C PHE A 7 -29.44 -45.39 -14.87
N TYR A 8 -29.09 -46.42 -14.09
CA TYR A 8 -28.13 -46.27 -12.98
C TYR A 8 -26.72 -45.92 -13.48
N ILE A 9 -26.26 -46.53 -14.58
CA ILE A 9 -24.97 -46.19 -15.18
C ILE A 9 -24.94 -44.72 -15.64
N GLY A 10 -26.02 -44.25 -16.28
CA GLY A 10 -26.15 -42.84 -16.66
C GLY A 10 -26.08 -41.89 -15.46
N MET A 11 -26.76 -42.22 -14.37
CA MET A 11 -26.75 -41.39 -13.15
C MET A 11 -25.35 -41.32 -12.51
N VAL A 12 -24.62 -42.43 -12.49
CA VAL A 12 -23.23 -42.48 -11.97
C VAL A 12 -22.31 -41.62 -12.83
N VAL A 13 -22.42 -41.68 -14.16
CA VAL A 13 -21.62 -40.84 -15.06
C VAL A 13 -21.91 -39.36 -14.85
N VAL A 14 -23.18 -38.98 -14.68
CA VAL A 14 -23.57 -37.59 -14.41
C VAL A 14 -23.05 -37.11 -13.04
N LEU A 15 -23.10 -37.95 -12.01
CA LEU A 15 -22.56 -37.60 -10.68
C LEU A 15 -21.05 -37.45 -10.69
N ILE A 16 -20.33 -38.31 -11.43
CA ILE A 16 -18.86 -38.20 -11.58
C ILE A 16 -18.51 -36.94 -12.38
N ALA A 17 -19.18 -36.68 -13.50
CA ALA A 17 -18.93 -35.49 -14.31
C ALA A 17 -19.27 -34.19 -13.55
N GLY A 18 -20.39 -34.17 -12.83
CA GLY A 18 -20.78 -33.05 -11.97
C GLY A 18 -19.82 -32.85 -10.80
N GLY A 19 -19.38 -33.94 -10.16
CA GLY A 19 -18.37 -33.91 -9.10
C GLY A 19 -17.01 -33.40 -9.59
N SER A 20 -16.55 -33.85 -10.77
CA SER A 20 -15.32 -33.35 -11.38
C SER A 20 -15.41 -31.88 -11.78
N LEU A 21 -16.58 -31.41 -12.22
CA LEU A 21 -16.79 -29.99 -12.55
C LEU A 21 -16.76 -29.10 -11.30
N LEU A 22 -17.31 -29.56 -10.18
CA LEU A 22 -17.22 -28.84 -8.89
C LEU A 22 -15.80 -28.88 -8.30
N ALA A 23 -15.01 -29.90 -8.63
CA ALA A 23 -13.63 -30.04 -8.19
C ALA A 23 -12.61 -29.23 -9.02
N THR A 24 -13.03 -28.57 -10.12
CA THR A 24 -12.11 -27.72 -10.88
C THR A 24 -11.72 -26.50 -10.06
N LYS A 25 -10.50 -26.51 -9.51
CA LYS A 25 -9.91 -25.39 -8.76
C LYS A 25 -9.83 -24.13 -9.64
N GLY A 26 -10.08 -22.97 -9.03
CA GLY A 26 -9.75 -21.65 -9.61
C GLY A 26 -10.89 -20.88 -10.26
N LYS A 27 -12.08 -21.49 -10.49
CA LYS A 27 -13.25 -20.79 -11.05
C LYS A 27 -14.30 -20.36 -10.02
N ASP A 28 -14.18 -20.85 -8.78
CA ASP A 28 -15.04 -20.46 -7.67
C ASP A 28 -14.66 -19.06 -7.15
N ALA A 29 -15.67 -18.30 -6.71
CA ALA A 29 -15.51 -16.95 -6.16
C ALA A 29 -14.62 -16.95 -4.91
N VAL A 30 -14.64 -18.04 -4.12
CA VAL A 30 -13.80 -18.17 -2.92
C VAL A 30 -12.33 -18.28 -3.27
N SER A 31 -11.96 -19.10 -4.27
CA SER A 31 -10.58 -19.23 -4.72
C SER A 31 -10.05 -17.93 -5.35
N GLN A 32 -10.89 -17.19 -6.09
CA GLN A 32 -10.48 -15.90 -6.65
C GLN A 32 -10.32 -14.82 -5.59
N ALA A 33 -11.14 -14.83 -4.53
CA ALA A 33 -10.98 -13.94 -3.39
C ALA A 33 -9.74 -14.28 -2.55
N GLU A 34 -9.33 -15.55 -2.55
CA GLU A 34 -8.10 -15.97 -1.88
C GLU A 34 -6.84 -15.43 -2.60
N SER A 35 -6.80 -15.46 -3.93
CA SER A 35 -5.63 -14.99 -4.68
C SER A 35 -5.60 -13.49 -4.97
N ARG A 36 -6.77 -12.83 -5.06
CA ARG A 36 -6.88 -11.38 -5.26
C ARG A 36 -6.93 -10.67 -3.93
N LYS A 37 -5.81 -10.08 -3.53
CA LYS A 37 -5.73 -9.23 -2.33
C LYS A 37 -6.09 -7.81 -2.69
N GLN A 38 -6.84 -7.17 -1.79
CA GLN A 38 -7.26 -5.79 -1.95
C GLN A 38 -6.74 -4.96 -0.78
N GLY A 39 -6.37 -3.73 -1.08
CA GLY A 39 -5.96 -2.72 -0.11
C GLY A 39 -6.47 -1.35 -0.54
N VAL A 40 -6.21 -0.36 0.30
CA VAL A 40 -6.46 1.04 -0.03
C VAL A 40 -5.13 1.67 -0.43
N LEU A 41 -5.15 2.49 -1.47
CA LEU A 41 -4.00 3.29 -1.85
C LEU A 41 -3.86 4.44 -0.85
N GLU A 42 -2.75 4.48 -0.14
CA GLU A 42 -2.44 5.48 0.87
C GLU A 42 -1.22 6.30 0.46
N VAL A 43 -1.07 7.46 1.09
CA VAL A 43 0.09 8.33 0.92
C VAL A 43 0.63 8.71 2.29
N GLU A 44 1.94 8.66 2.43
CA GLU A 44 2.59 9.06 3.67
C GLU A 44 2.74 10.59 3.73
N GLN A 45 2.41 11.16 4.89
CA GLN A 45 2.70 12.56 5.20
C GLN A 45 3.74 12.63 6.32
N THR A 46 4.78 13.41 6.08
CA THR A 46 5.87 13.63 7.03
C THR A 46 5.81 15.06 7.53
N THR A 47 5.74 15.22 8.86
CA THR A 47 5.87 16.53 9.50
C THR A 47 7.34 16.82 9.73
N ILE A 48 7.84 17.86 9.09
CA ILE A 48 9.21 18.35 9.26
C ILE A 48 9.24 19.15 10.55
N LEU A 49 10.06 18.70 11.49
CA LEU A 49 10.33 19.38 12.75
C LEU A 49 11.64 20.14 12.64
N TYR A 50 11.67 21.35 13.18
CA TYR A 50 12.91 22.11 13.31
C TYR A 50 13.80 21.45 14.37
N GLN A 51 15.05 21.12 14.02
CA GLN A 51 15.94 20.34 14.90
C GLN A 51 17.12 21.14 15.46
N ASP A 52 17.34 22.36 14.96
CA ASP A 52 18.48 23.19 15.31
C ASP A 52 18.22 24.12 16.50
N SER A 53 19.20 24.95 16.84
CA SER A 53 19.11 25.90 17.96
C SER A 53 18.02 26.95 17.73
N PRO A 54 17.37 27.46 18.79
CA PRO A 54 16.32 28.47 18.67
C PRO A 54 16.70 29.63 17.75
N GLY A 55 15.77 30.08 16.92
CA GLY A 55 16.04 31.07 15.88
C GLY A 55 14.79 31.78 15.39
N ALA A 56 14.96 32.67 14.41
CA ALA A 56 13.86 33.36 13.74
C ALA A 56 13.88 33.05 12.24
N ILE A 57 12.71 32.85 11.65
CA ILE A 57 12.60 32.58 10.22
C ILE A 57 12.90 33.86 9.44
N VAL A 58 13.87 33.78 8.54
CA VAL A 58 14.21 34.86 7.61
C VAL A 58 13.33 34.79 6.38
N LYS A 59 13.20 33.58 5.82
CA LYS A 59 12.57 33.38 4.53
C LYS A 59 11.93 32.00 4.44
N VAL A 60 10.78 31.98 3.78
CA VAL A 60 10.10 30.76 3.36
C VAL A 60 10.22 30.67 1.85
N ASN A 61 10.90 29.65 1.34
CA ASN A 61 11.16 29.47 -0.09
C ASN A 61 10.08 28.62 -0.78
N ALA A 62 9.34 27.82 -0.01
CA ALA A 62 8.29 26.95 -0.52
C ALA A 62 6.89 27.55 -0.35
N VAL A 63 5.97 27.20 -1.24
CA VAL A 63 4.54 27.53 -1.15
C VAL A 63 3.72 26.24 -1.03
N VAL A 64 2.55 26.34 -0.38
CA VAL A 64 1.60 25.21 -0.32
C VAL A 64 1.17 24.83 -1.74
N GLY A 65 1.31 23.55 -2.08
CA GLY A 65 1.08 23.01 -3.41
C GLY A 65 2.33 22.84 -4.27
N ASP A 66 3.48 23.38 -3.87
CA ASP A 66 4.73 23.20 -4.62
C ASP A 66 5.24 21.76 -4.53
N SER A 67 5.82 21.28 -5.64
CA SER A 67 6.57 20.03 -5.70
C SER A 67 8.03 20.29 -5.37
N VAL A 68 8.55 19.54 -4.39
CA VAL A 68 9.93 19.66 -3.89
C VAL A 68 10.65 18.33 -4.01
N LYS A 69 11.96 18.40 -4.19
CA LYS A 69 12.86 17.25 -4.18
C LYS A 69 13.56 17.13 -2.84
N GLN A 70 13.98 15.92 -2.50
CA GLN A 70 14.84 15.66 -1.37
C GLN A 70 16.08 16.56 -1.43
N GLY A 71 16.33 17.30 -0.35
CA GLY A 71 17.43 18.25 -0.24
C GLY A 71 17.11 19.68 -0.68
N ASP A 72 15.90 19.97 -1.19
CA ASP A 72 15.51 21.35 -1.49
C ASP A 72 15.37 22.19 -0.20
N VAL A 73 15.83 23.44 -0.25
CA VAL A 73 15.75 24.38 0.89
C VAL A 73 14.33 24.94 0.99
N LEU A 74 13.62 24.57 2.07
CA LEU A 74 12.25 24.99 2.33
C LEU A 74 12.19 26.31 3.10
N LEU A 75 13.04 26.45 4.12
CA LEU A 75 13.06 27.58 5.04
C LEU A 75 14.49 27.98 5.35
N GLN A 76 14.70 29.28 5.58
CA GLN A 76 15.96 29.82 6.07
C GLN A 76 15.73 30.47 7.43
N VAL A 77 16.54 30.10 8.39
CA VAL A 77 16.42 30.48 9.80
C VAL A 77 17.72 31.11 10.25
N ILE A 78 17.66 32.22 10.99
CA ILE A 78 18.82 32.74 11.72
C ILE A 78 18.70 32.26 13.16
N SER A 79 19.68 31.47 13.60
CA SER A 79 19.79 31.04 14.98
C SER A 79 20.05 32.24 15.89
N ALA A 80 19.67 32.11 17.17
CA ALA A 80 19.96 33.13 18.18
C ALA A 80 21.47 33.36 18.38
N GLU A 81 22.30 32.40 17.94
CA GLU A 81 23.77 32.45 17.97
C GLU A 81 24.35 33.19 16.76
N GLY A 82 23.51 33.63 15.81
CA GLY A 82 23.89 34.39 14.63
C GLY A 82 24.28 33.55 13.41
N GLY A 83 24.05 32.23 13.45
CA GLY A 83 24.27 31.34 12.30
C GLY A 83 23.03 31.24 11.41
N GLU A 84 23.21 31.11 10.10
CA GLU A 84 22.14 30.79 9.16
C GLU A 84 21.98 29.26 9.06
N VAL A 85 20.74 28.79 9.16
CA VAL A 85 20.35 27.39 9.16
C VAL A 85 19.26 27.19 8.12
N ASP A 86 19.51 26.30 7.17
CA ASP A 86 18.56 25.91 6.15
C ASP A 86 17.80 24.65 6.57
N VAL A 87 16.48 24.67 6.39
CA VAL A 87 15.62 23.49 6.59
C VAL A 87 15.36 22.83 5.24
N PHE A 88 15.75 21.57 5.12
CA PHE A 88 15.67 20.81 3.87
C PHE A 88 14.43 19.90 3.80
N ALA A 89 13.96 19.62 2.58
CA ALA A 89 12.96 18.58 2.33
C ALA A 89 13.57 17.18 2.54
N PRO A 90 12.97 16.32 3.38
CA PRO A 90 13.51 14.98 3.67
C PRO A 90 13.31 13.98 2.53
N ASP A 91 12.27 14.16 1.71
CA ASP A 91 11.85 13.26 0.64
C ASP A 91 11.29 14.08 -0.53
N ASP A 92 11.16 13.44 -1.70
CA ASP A 92 10.42 14.00 -2.84
C ASP A 92 8.92 14.05 -2.53
N GLY A 93 8.27 15.18 -2.79
CA GLY A 93 6.87 15.35 -2.42
C GLY A 93 6.22 16.67 -2.79
N LEU A 94 5.03 16.87 -2.22
CA LEU A 94 4.22 18.08 -2.35
C LEU A 94 4.05 18.73 -0.97
N ILE A 95 4.18 20.06 -0.92
CA ILE A 95 3.98 20.82 0.31
C ILE A 95 2.48 20.89 0.63
N ASN A 96 2.03 20.10 1.60
CA ASN A 96 0.63 20.08 2.01
C ASN A 96 0.29 21.28 2.91
N ARG A 97 1.21 21.66 3.82
CA ARG A 97 1.00 22.81 4.70
C ARG A 97 2.31 23.40 5.19
N ILE A 98 2.34 24.71 5.35
CA ILE A 98 3.41 25.45 6.04
C ILE A 98 2.78 26.09 7.28
N THR A 99 3.34 25.80 8.45
CA THR A 99 2.77 26.25 9.75
C THR A 99 3.36 27.58 10.21
N VAL A 100 4.40 28.05 9.53
CA VAL A 100 5.27 29.14 9.99
C VAL A 100 5.39 30.24 8.94
N LYS A 101 5.74 31.44 9.38
CA LYS A 101 5.87 32.64 8.54
C LYS A 101 7.22 33.33 8.79
N PRO A 102 7.71 34.14 7.82
CA PRO A 102 8.87 34.99 8.06
C PRO A 102 8.66 35.87 9.30
N GLY A 103 9.67 35.91 10.18
CA GLY A 103 9.63 36.59 11.47
C GLY A 103 9.16 35.73 12.65
N ASP A 104 8.62 34.54 12.42
CA ASP A 104 8.24 33.63 13.51
C ASP A 104 9.49 33.10 14.24
N GLN A 105 9.37 32.94 15.56
CA GLN A 105 10.40 32.30 16.37
C GLN A 105 10.22 30.78 16.34
N LEU A 106 11.33 30.08 16.12
CA LEU A 106 11.40 28.62 16.12
C LEU A 106 12.18 28.12 17.33
N LEU A 107 11.66 27.04 17.91
CA LEU A 107 12.29 26.23 18.94
C LEU A 107 12.49 24.82 18.39
N GLN A 108 13.47 24.12 18.93
CA GLN A 108 13.70 22.72 18.62
C GLN A 108 12.43 21.89 18.88
N GLY A 109 12.07 21.04 17.92
CA GLY A 109 10.88 20.20 17.93
C GLY A 109 9.62 20.87 17.37
N MET A 110 9.66 22.16 16.99
CA MET A 110 8.49 22.81 16.40
C MET A 110 8.20 22.29 14.98
N PRO A 111 6.92 21.99 14.66
CA PRO A 111 6.54 21.58 13.32
C PRO A 111 6.51 22.78 12.38
N VAL A 112 7.27 22.72 11.30
CA VAL A 112 7.43 23.84 10.37
C VAL A 112 6.68 23.62 9.05
N VAL A 113 6.78 22.41 8.49
CA VAL A 113 6.20 22.06 7.19
C VAL A 113 5.63 20.64 7.26
N ILE A 114 4.49 20.42 6.60
CA ILE A 114 3.92 19.10 6.37
C ILE A 114 4.11 18.79 4.89
N LEU A 115 4.94 17.78 4.62
CA LEU A 115 5.25 17.26 3.30
C LEU A 115 4.42 16.00 3.06
N GLN A 116 3.79 15.91 1.89
CA GLN A 116 3.19 14.68 1.40
C GLN A 116 4.14 14.03 0.40
N LYS A 117 4.51 12.76 0.62
CA LYS A 117 5.43 12.06 -0.29
C LYS A 117 4.80 11.82 -1.66
N ASN A 118 5.66 11.74 -2.67
CA ASN A 118 5.25 11.39 -4.04
C ASN A 118 5.15 9.87 -4.29
N THR A 119 5.38 9.06 -3.25
CA THR A 119 5.26 7.60 -3.31
C THR A 119 3.99 7.19 -2.58
N TYR A 120 3.13 6.49 -3.30
CA TYR A 120 1.93 5.87 -2.73
C TYR A 120 2.26 4.46 -2.29
N TYR A 121 1.48 3.94 -1.35
CA TYR A 121 1.61 2.55 -0.93
C TYR A 121 0.24 1.93 -0.70
N THR A 122 0.20 0.61 -0.74
CA THR A 122 -0.96 -0.14 -0.27
C THR A 122 -0.49 -1.28 0.62
N ASP A 123 -1.23 -1.50 1.71
CA ASP A 123 -0.95 -2.55 2.68
C ASP A 123 -1.91 -3.72 2.43
N LEU A 124 -1.35 -4.90 2.19
CA LEU A 124 -2.09 -6.13 1.93
C LEU A 124 -1.88 -7.14 3.03
N TYR A 125 -2.95 -7.80 3.46
CA TYR A 125 -2.88 -8.93 4.36
C TYR A 125 -2.67 -10.22 3.58
N ILE A 126 -1.53 -10.87 3.79
CA ILE A 126 -1.10 -12.07 3.09
C ILE A 126 -0.87 -13.19 4.10
N GLN A 127 -1.36 -14.39 3.80
CA GLN A 127 -1.24 -15.55 4.67
C GLN A 127 0.22 -16.00 4.78
N GLU A 128 0.64 -16.50 5.94
CA GLU A 128 2.00 -17.00 6.19
C GLU A 128 2.49 -18.02 5.13
N SER A 129 1.60 -18.90 4.67
CA SER A 129 1.90 -19.89 3.61
C SER A 129 2.32 -19.25 2.28
N GLU A 130 1.83 -18.06 2.00
CA GLU A 130 2.07 -17.33 0.75
C GLU A 130 3.23 -16.33 0.88
N ILE A 131 3.55 -15.88 2.11
CA ILE A 131 4.64 -14.93 2.36
C ILE A 131 5.99 -15.44 1.87
N GLN A 132 6.25 -16.75 1.94
CA GLN A 132 7.53 -17.31 1.48
C GLN A 132 7.77 -17.12 -0.03
N LYS A 133 6.72 -16.87 -0.81
CA LYS A 133 6.81 -16.60 -2.25
C LYS A 133 7.22 -15.15 -2.54
N LEU A 134 7.08 -14.25 -1.57
CA LEU A 134 7.31 -12.82 -1.73
C LEU A 134 8.67 -12.42 -1.18
N LYS A 135 9.31 -11.48 -1.86
CA LYS A 135 10.61 -10.94 -1.42
C LYS A 135 10.54 -9.42 -1.30
N VAL A 136 11.13 -8.90 -0.22
CA VAL A 136 11.35 -7.45 -0.10
C VAL A 136 12.22 -6.98 -1.27
N ASN A 137 11.89 -5.82 -1.84
CA ASN A 137 12.45 -5.24 -3.06
C ASN A 137 12.10 -5.98 -4.36
N GLN A 138 11.15 -6.91 -4.35
CA GLN A 138 10.61 -7.49 -5.58
C GLN A 138 9.90 -6.40 -6.39
N LYS A 139 10.35 -6.21 -7.63
CA LYS A 139 9.85 -5.20 -8.57
C LYS A 139 8.78 -5.80 -9.48
N ASN A 140 8.06 -4.94 -10.21
CA ASN A 140 7.06 -5.30 -11.21
C ASN A 140 5.85 -6.04 -10.62
N VAL A 141 5.45 -5.68 -9.40
CA VAL A 141 4.20 -6.16 -8.82
C VAL A 141 3.05 -5.46 -9.52
N ALA A 142 2.25 -6.20 -10.30
CA ALA A 142 1.11 -5.63 -11.01
C ALA A 142 0.01 -5.23 -10.02
N VAL A 143 -0.18 -3.92 -9.84
CA VAL A 143 -1.29 -3.36 -9.05
C VAL A 143 -2.40 -2.91 -10.00
N HIS A 144 -3.58 -3.49 -9.80
CA HIS A 144 -4.78 -3.18 -10.56
C HIS A 144 -5.70 -2.25 -9.77
N PHE A 145 -6.25 -1.25 -10.45
CA PHE A 145 -7.22 -0.31 -9.90
C PHE A 145 -8.54 -0.44 -10.66
N PRO A 146 -9.58 -1.07 -10.07
CA PRO A 146 -10.84 -1.37 -10.77
C PRO A 146 -11.58 -0.15 -11.32
N TYR A 147 -11.31 1.03 -10.77
CA TYR A 147 -11.98 2.27 -11.11
C TYR A 147 -11.29 3.05 -12.25
N LEU A 148 -10.12 2.60 -12.70
CA LEU A 148 -9.45 3.16 -13.88
C LEU A 148 -9.97 2.45 -15.13
N GLU A 149 -10.56 3.21 -16.06
CA GLU A 149 -11.11 2.68 -17.31
C GLU A 149 -10.05 2.00 -18.19
N ASN A 150 -8.80 2.46 -18.06
CA ASN A 150 -7.65 1.79 -18.63
C ASN A 150 -7.04 0.89 -17.55
N THR A 151 -7.02 -0.42 -17.79
CA THR A 151 -6.36 -1.46 -16.99
C THR A 151 -4.83 -1.31 -16.98
N THR A 152 -4.31 -0.08 -16.93
CA THR A 152 -2.89 0.22 -16.81
C THR A 152 -2.44 -0.34 -15.48
N GLN A 153 -1.83 -1.53 -15.53
CA GLN A 153 -1.17 -2.12 -14.39
C GLN A 153 -0.10 -1.13 -13.92
N VAL A 154 -0.21 -0.68 -12.69
CA VAL A 154 0.83 0.14 -12.08
C VAL A 154 1.84 -0.81 -11.48
N ASN A 155 3.10 -0.65 -11.87
CA ASN A 155 4.17 -1.47 -11.35
C ASN A 155 4.54 -0.99 -9.94
N GLY A 156 4.22 -1.81 -8.95
CA GLY A 156 4.64 -1.64 -7.57
C GLY A 156 5.93 -2.39 -7.26
N VAL A 157 6.49 -2.07 -6.09
CA VAL A 157 7.63 -2.75 -5.47
C VAL A 157 7.25 -3.14 -4.05
N ILE A 158 7.56 -4.37 -3.64
CA ILE A 158 7.36 -4.80 -2.25
C ILE A 158 8.37 -4.07 -1.36
N SER A 159 7.93 -3.01 -0.68
CA SER A 159 8.81 -2.16 0.13
C SER A 159 9.00 -2.70 1.54
N SER A 160 8.02 -3.40 2.10
CA SER A 160 8.18 -4.07 3.38
C SER A 160 7.28 -5.30 3.51
N ILE A 161 7.74 -6.24 4.33
CA ILE A 161 6.96 -7.39 4.80
C ILE A 161 7.10 -7.36 6.32
N ALA A 162 5.97 -7.38 7.04
CA ALA A 162 5.97 -7.39 8.49
C ALA A 162 6.77 -8.58 9.03
N THR A 163 7.56 -8.36 10.07
CA THR A 163 8.37 -9.44 10.70
C THR A 163 7.55 -10.32 11.64
N ALA A 164 6.37 -9.85 12.03
CA ALA A 164 5.44 -10.55 12.90
C ALA A 164 4.03 -10.54 12.28
N PRO A 165 3.23 -11.59 12.52
CA PRO A 165 1.86 -11.63 12.06
C PRO A 165 1.07 -10.49 12.70
N GLN A 166 0.36 -9.73 11.88
CA GLN A 166 -0.55 -8.71 12.36
C GLN A 166 -1.90 -9.37 12.62
N PHE A 167 -2.23 -9.53 13.91
CA PHE A 167 -3.54 -10.00 14.36
C PHE A 167 -4.60 -8.92 14.12
N ALA A 168 -4.90 -8.60 12.86
CA ALA A 168 -6.15 -7.92 12.57
C ALA A 168 -7.27 -8.90 12.95
N ASN A 169 -8.02 -8.56 13.99
CA ASN A 169 -9.20 -9.30 14.47
C ASN A 169 -10.32 -9.28 13.43
N LEU A 170 -10.13 -9.83 12.24
CA LEU A 170 -11.20 -10.11 11.29
C LEU A 170 -11.88 -11.42 11.72
N ARG A 171 -12.57 -11.36 12.86
CA ARG A 171 -13.46 -12.41 13.37
C ARG A 171 -14.80 -12.46 12.61
N MET A 172 -14.84 -12.18 11.30
CA MET A 172 -16.11 -12.08 10.57
C MET A 172 -16.09 -12.85 9.24
N SER A 173 -15.82 -14.14 9.34
CA SER A 173 -16.50 -15.24 8.61
C SER A 173 -15.68 -16.52 8.77
N ARG A 174 -15.51 -16.99 10.00
CA ARG A 174 -15.16 -18.41 10.16
C ARG A 174 -16.44 -19.21 9.99
N GLU A 175 -16.63 -19.76 8.79
CA GLU A 175 -17.24 -21.08 8.71
C GLU A 175 -16.41 -22.02 9.61
N LYS A 176 -17.12 -22.77 10.47
CA LYS A 176 -16.53 -23.69 11.43
C LYS A 176 -15.51 -24.61 10.75
N GLY A 177 -14.22 -24.45 11.06
CA GLY A 177 -13.19 -25.43 10.73
C GLY A 177 -11.93 -24.92 10.02
N GLN A 178 -11.85 -23.64 9.65
CA GLN A 178 -10.60 -23.09 9.09
C GLN A 178 -9.56 -22.83 10.19
N THR A 179 -8.34 -23.32 9.97
CA THR A 179 -7.15 -23.12 10.81
C THR A 179 -6.91 -21.63 11.07
N ASP A 180 -6.34 -21.30 12.23
CA ASP A 180 -5.91 -19.94 12.56
C ASP A 180 -4.75 -19.55 11.64
N LEU A 181 -5.05 -18.95 10.49
CA LEU A 181 -4.05 -18.49 9.54
C LEU A 181 -3.55 -17.12 9.98
N SER A 182 -2.29 -17.09 10.40
CA SER A 182 -1.48 -15.90 10.61
C SER A 182 -1.42 -15.07 9.32
N MET A 183 -1.81 -13.81 9.42
CA MET A 183 -1.71 -12.83 8.34
C MET A 183 -0.55 -11.89 8.60
N PHE A 184 0.23 -11.63 7.57
CA PHE A 184 1.33 -10.67 7.59
C PHE A 184 0.96 -9.48 6.70
N LEU A 185 1.36 -8.30 7.13
CA LEU A 185 1.15 -7.08 6.36
C LEU A 185 2.30 -6.93 5.37
N VAL A 186 1.97 -6.83 4.09
CA VAL A 186 2.91 -6.60 3.00
C VAL A 186 2.62 -5.24 2.40
N ARG A 187 3.60 -4.35 2.42
CA ARG A 187 3.51 -3.03 1.83
C ARG A 187 4.05 -3.05 0.42
N ILE A 188 3.24 -2.58 -0.52
CA ILE A 188 3.62 -2.41 -1.91
C ILE A 188 3.62 -0.91 -2.19
N SER A 189 4.78 -0.38 -2.56
CA SER A 189 4.97 1.02 -2.90
C SER A 189 4.96 1.22 -4.41
N MET A 190 4.44 2.35 -4.87
CA MET A 190 4.38 2.75 -6.27
C MET A 190 4.51 4.25 -6.40
N ASP A 191 5.00 4.71 -7.55
CA ASP A 191 5.12 6.13 -7.83
C ASP A 191 3.73 6.74 -8.06
N SER A 192 3.54 7.98 -7.62
CA SER A 192 2.32 8.72 -7.92
C SER A 192 2.16 8.91 -9.43
N ASN A 193 0.92 8.90 -9.92
CA ASN A 193 0.55 9.30 -11.27
C ASN A 193 -0.70 10.20 -11.19
N ALA A 194 -0.92 11.04 -12.20
CA ALA A 194 -2.10 11.89 -12.33
C ALA A 194 -3.43 11.12 -12.26
N ASP A 195 -3.44 9.85 -12.69
CA ASP A 195 -4.61 8.99 -12.64
C ASP A 195 -4.85 8.36 -11.25
N LEU A 196 -3.84 8.37 -10.37
CA LEU A 196 -3.92 7.73 -9.06
C LEU A 196 -4.28 8.74 -7.98
N LEU A 197 -5.32 8.43 -7.22
CA LEU A 197 -5.73 9.20 -6.06
C LEU A 197 -5.65 8.35 -4.80
N PRO A 198 -5.05 8.86 -3.70
CA PRO A 198 -5.15 8.21 -2.40
C PRO A 198 -6.62 7.96 -2.03
N GLY A 199 -6.91 6.78 -1.49
CA GLY A 199 -8.26 6.28 -1.20
C GLY A 199 -8.80 5.29 -2.23
N MET A 200 -8.17 5.16 -3.41
CA MET A 200 -8.56 4.16 -4.41
C MET A 200 -8.35 2.72 -3.91
N THR A 201 -9.18 1.79 -4.36
CA THR A 201 -8.96 0.35 -4.13
C THR A 201 -7.84 -0.15 -5.02
N ALA A 202 -6.77 -0.65 -4.40
CA ALA A 202 -5.65 -1.29 -5.06
C ALA A 202 -5.81 -2.80 -4.94
N GLU A 203 -5.52 -3.53 -6.01
CA GLU A 203 -5.67 -4.98 -6.05
C GLU A 203 -4.45 -5.66 -6.62
N VAL A 204 -4.05 -6.75 -5.99
CA VAL A 204 -2.86 -7.50 -6.38
C VAL A 204 -3.22 -8.98 -6.43
N ARG A 205 -2.82 -9.62 -7.52
CA ARG A 205 -3.05 -11.05 -7.74
C ARG A 205 -1.78 -11.78 -7.37
N LEU A 206 -1.82 -12.53 -6.27
CA LEU A 206 -0.64 -13.22 -5.75
C LEU A 206 -0.12 -14.29 -6.72
N ASP A 207 -1.02 -14.89 -7.51
CA ASP A 207 -0.69 -15.91 -8.52
C ASP A 207 0.31 -15.39 -9.57
N GLU A 208 0.27 -14.08 -9.86
CA GLU A 208 1.10 -13.40 -10.85
C GLU A 208 2.46 -12.95 -10.26
N LEU A 209 2.68 -13.12 -8.95
CA LEU A 209 3.93 -12.74 -8.26
C LEU A 209 4.95 -13.87 -8.15
N THR A 210 4.57 -15.07 -8.60
CA THR A 210 5.42 -16.26 -8.63
C THR A 210 6.18 -16.32 -9.97
N ASP A 211 7.49 -16.09 -9.93
CA ASP A 211 8.43 -16.56 -10.96
C ASP A 211 8.74 -18.06 -10.76
#